data_AF-A0A925WRS5-F1
#
_entry.id   AF-A0A925WRS5-F1
#
_cell.length_a   1.000
_cell.length_b   1.000
_cell.length_c   1.000
_cell.angle_alpha   90.00
_cell.angle_beta   90.00
_cell.angle_gamma   90.00
#
_symmetry.space_group_name_H-M   'P 1'
#
loop_
_entity.id
_entity.type
_entity.pdbx_description
1 polymer ?
#
loop_
_entity_poly.entity_id
_entity_poly.type
_entity_poly.pdbx_seq_one_letter_code
_entity_poly.pdbx_strand_id
1 'polypeptide(L)'
;MPRCQRTFHRLSSPISGGHGANGCGPVRWVCPHCPGAEVYEAVGETDLLQYARLAEAACIQDFGRPSDAARATFLLLGLRPECVLESADRRYEIYLQRGSDALQMRLQLGHELFHRTCSQGRIFHWTHEMLACLFSVRLLRQQGFEAYADQMSGQYRSEAQACPPGDFFAADLWTLTAYPEGYYGLAYTLGRALKTIVGWPALCRLTRSCGEPGSPPNVKGWLAALPSRERAECEFLLAPSLAADRTPRYG
;
A
#
# COMPACT_ATOMS: atom_id res chain seq x y z
N MET A 1 5.37 15.21 -14.01
CA MET A 1 5.21 16.27 -12.99
C MET A 1 5.61 15.71 -11.63
N PRO A 2 6.28 16.48 -10.76
CA PRO A 2 6.75 15.99 -9.46
C PRO A 2 5.56 15.72 -8.51
N ARG A 3 5.55 14.58 -7.81
CA ARG A 3 4.54 14.18 -6.81
C ARG A 3 4.41 15.27 -5.73
N CYS A 4 3.27 15.94 -5.55
CA CYS A 4 2.96 16.54 -4.24
C CYS A 4 1.93 15.67 -3.53
N GLN A 5 2.35 15.24 -2.34
CA GLN A 5 1.61 14.45 -1.37
C GLN A 5 2.22 14.50 0.06
N ARG A 6 3.25 15.26 0.50
CA ARG A 6 4.37 16.01 -0.09
C ARG A 6 5.57 15.90 0.86
N THR A 7 6.76 15.81 0.29
CA THR A 7 8.05 16.08 0.94
C THR A 7 8.07 17.42 1.71
N PHE A 8 7.93 17.35 3.04
CA PHE A 8 8.51 18.22 4.08
C PHE A 8 8.08 19.70 4.21
N HIS A 9 6.84 20.09 3.91
CA HIS A 9 6.33 21.37 4.44
C HIS A 9 4.94 21.24 5.05
N ARG A 10 4.93 21.48 6.37
CA ARG A 10 3.77 21.58 7.26
C ARG A 10 2.58 22.17 6.52
N LEU A 11 1.43 21.51 6.62
CA LEU A 11 0.14 22.17 6.50
C LEU A 11 0.03 23.15 7.67
N SER A 12 0.70 24.30 7.54
CA SER A 12 0.81 25.31 8.58
C SER A 12 -0.54 26.00 8.69
N SER A 13 -1.34 25.45 9.60
CA SER A 13 -2.70 25.82 9.95
C SER A 13 -3.77 25.29 8.99
N PRO A 14 -4.89 24.75 9.50
CA PRO A 14 -6.12 24.60 8.73
C PRO A 14 -6.44 25.93 8.03
N ILE A 15 -7.14 25.88 6.89
CA ILE A 15 -7.67 27.11 6.29
C ILE A 15 -8.57 27.81 7.34
N SER A 16 -8.04 28.84 7.98
CA SER A 16 -8.75 29.73 8.90
C SER A 16 -9.70 30.59 8.08
N GLY A 17 -10.83 29.97 7.72
CA GLY A 17 -11.86 30.52 6.85
C GLY A 17 -13.02 29.56 6.58
N GLY A 18 -12.85 28.27 6.90
CA GLY A 18 -13.91 27.25 6.82
C GLY A 18 -14.62 26.94 8.14
N HIS A 19 -14.37 27.71 9.21
CA HIS A 19 -15.23 27.63 10.38
C HIS A 19 -16.52 28.37 10.04
N GLY A 20 -17.52 27.64 9.54
CA GLY A 20 -18.91 28.07 9.70
C GLY A 20 -19.11 28.44 11.17
N ALA A 21 -20.00 29.39 11.45
CA ALA A 21 -20.12 30.13 12.73
C ALA A 21 -20.18 29.30 14.04
N ASN A 22 -20.12 27.96 13.97
CA ASN A 22 -20.10 27.00 15.06
C ASN A 22 -18.85 26.07 15.09
N GLY A 23 -17.78 26.33 14.32
CA GLY A 23 -16.52 25.56 14.38
C GLY A 23 -16.59 24.10 13.91
N CYS A 24 -17.71 23.66 13.33
CA CYS A 24 -18.02 22.26 13.05
C CYS A 24 -17.95 21.92 11.55
N GLY A 25 -16.87 22.33 10.87
CA GLY A 25 -16.63 22.03 9.45
C GLY A 25 -15.46 21.05 9.26
N PRO A 26 -15.39 20.33 8.13
CA PRO A 26 -14.27 19.43 7.85
C PRO A 26 -12.96 20.21 7.79
N VAL A 27 -11.93 19.67 8.46
CA VAL A 27 -10.61 20.31 8.49
C VAL A 27 -9.95 20.10 7.13
N ARG A 28 -9.63 21.22 6.45
CA ARG A 28 -9.03 21.22 5.12
C ARG A 28 -7.71 21.96 5.09
N TRP A 29 -6.85 21.51 4.18
CA TRP A 29 -5.55 22.11 3.92
C TRP A 29 -5.27 22.14 2.42
N VAL A 30 -4.44 23.08 1.98
CA VAL A 30 -4.05 23.25 0.57
C VAL A 30 -2.53 23.06 0.47
N CYS A 31 -2.04 22.19 -0.42
CA CYS A 31 -0.61 22.11 -0.76
C CYS A 31 -0.19 23.43 -1.44
N PRO A 32 0.60 24.31 -0.79
CA PRO A 32 0.94 25.62 -1.35
C PRO A 32 1.93 25.52 -2.53
N HIS A 33 2.38 24.31 -2.83
CA HIS A 33 3.38 24.04 -3.84
C HIS A 33 2.87 23.12 -4.96
N CYS A 34 1.59 22.73 -4.89
CA CYS A 34 0.91 22.07 -5.98
C CYS A 34 0.51 23.13 -7.01
N PRO A 35 0.84 22.96 -8.31
CA PRO A 35 0.36 23.87 -9.36
C PRO A 35 -1.18 23.99 -9.41
N GLY A 36 -1.91 23.01 -8.86
CA GLY A 36 -3.37 23.00 -8.75
C GLY A 36 -3.92 23.19 -7.34
N ALA A 37 -3.12 23.63 -6.36
CA ALA A 37 -3.56 23.84 -4.98
C ALA A 37 -4.30 22.61 -4.40
N GLU A 38 -3.66 21.44 -4.43
CA GLU A 38 -4.28 20.18 -3.99
C GLU A 38 -4.84 20.32 -2.57
N VAL A 39 -6.11 19.90 -2.40
CA VAL A 39 -6.84 20.04 -1.15
C VAL A 39 -6.88 18.71 -0.42
N TYR A 40 -6.38 18.70 0.81
CA TYR A 40 -6.51 17.58 1.74
C TYR A 40 -7.63 17.85 2.74
N GLU A 41 -8.35 16.81 3.12
CA GLU A 41 -9.48 16.91 4.05
C GLU A 41 -9.44 15.77 5.06
N ALA A 42 -9.57 16.08 6.35
CA ALA A 42 -9.62 15.04 7.38
C ALA A 42 -10.86 14.17 7.20
N VAL A 43 -10.66 12.84 7.22
CA VAL A 43 -11.76 11.87 7.21
C VAL A 43 -12.48 11.96 8.55
N GLY A 44 -13.77 12.31 8.50
CA GLY A 44 -14.65 12.43 9.67
C GLY A 44 -15.69 11.32 9.77
N GLU A 45 -15.84 10.50 8.73
CA GLU A 45 -16.83 9.44 8.65
C GLU A 45 -16.52 8.33 9.67
N THR A 46 -17.43 8.13 10.63
CA THR A 46 -17.25 7.17 11.72
C THR A 46 -17.02 5.75 11.22
N ASP A 47 -17.74 5.33 10.18
CA ASP A 47 -17.61 4.00 9.58
C ASP A 47 -16.23 3.75 8.96
N LEU A 48 -15.63 4.76 8.32
CA LEU A 48 -14.28 4.65 7.75
C LEU A 48 -13.22 4.61 8.85
N LEU A 49 -13.38 5.42 9.90
CA LEU A 49 -12.51 5.40 11.07
C LEU A 49 -12.56 4.05 11.80
N GLN A 50 -13.75 3.46 11.93
CA GLN A 50 -13.91 2.12 12.50
C GLN A 50 -13.27 1.06 11.60
N TYR A 51 -13.49 1.12 10.29
CA TYR A 51 -12.88 0.20 9.35
C TYR A 51 -11.35 0.29 9.36
N ALA A 52 -10.78 1.49 9.51
CA ALA A 52 -9.33 1.68 9.61
C ALA A 52 -8.75 0.97 10.84
N ARG A 53 -9.40 1.06 12.01
CA ARG A 53 -8.99 0.33 13.21
C ARG A 53 -9.05 -1.18 13.01
N LEU A 54 -10.09 -1.65 12.33
CA LEU A 54 -10.25 -3.07 12.02
C LEU A 54 -9.15 -3.55 11.07
N ALA A 55 -8.88 -2.79 10.01
CA ALA A 55 -7.85 -3.08 9.03
C ALA A 55 -6.46 -3.10 9.68
N GLU A 56 -6.15 -2.15 10.55
CA GLU A 56 -4.91 -2.12 11.32
C GLU A 56 -4.76 -3.36 12.22
N ALA A 57 -5.83 -3.72 12.95
CA ALA A 57 -5.83 -4.92 13.78
C ALA A 57 -5.60 -6.20 12.96
N ALA A 58 -6.23 -6.32 11.79
CA ALA A 58 -6.03 -7.43 10.86
C ALA A 58 -4.59 -7.46 10.29
N CYS A 59 -4.01 -6.30 9.96
CA CYS A 59 -2.61 -6.21 9.56
C CYS A 59 -1.67 -6.69 10.69
N ILE A 60 -1.90 -6.25 11.92
CA ILE A 60 -1.08 -6.66 13.08
C ILE A 60 -1.19 -8.16 13.31
N GLN A 61 -2.38 -8.74 13.15
CA GLN A 61 -2.59 -10.18 13.27
C GLN A 61 -1.80 -10.96 12.22
N ASP A 62 -1.84 -10.55 10.95
CA ASP A 62 -1.22 -11.29 9.85
C ASP A 62 0.30 -11.03 9.73
N PHE A 63 0.72 -9.78 9.96
CA PHE A 63 2.08 -9.32 9.67
C PHE A 63 2.88 -8.95 10.92
N GLY A 64 2.24 -8.86 12.08
CA GLY A 64 2.88 -8.49 13.35
C GLY A 64 2.85 -6.98 13.61
N ARG A 65 3.22 -6.60 14.83
CA ARG A 65 3.18 -5.20 15.26
C ARG A 65 4.41 -4.44 14.74
N PRO A 66 4.24 -3.25 14.11
CA PRO A 66 5.38 -2.45 13.70
C PRO A 66 6.12 -1.90 14.92
N SER A 67 7.44 -1.72 14.78
CA SER A 67 8.29 -1.18 15.86
C SER A 67 7.90 0.24 16.30
N ASP A 68 7.18 0.97 15.45
CA ASP A 68 6.71 2.33 15.70
C ASP A 68 5.18 2.45 15.80
N ALA A 69 4.52 1.38 16.28
CA ALA A 69 3.07 1.32 16.47
C ALA A 69 2.48 2.42 17.39
N ALA A 70 3.31 3.11 18.18
CA ALA A 70 2.86 4.23 19.01
C ALA A 70 2.65 5.54 18.24
N ARG A 71 3.12 5.63 16.99
CA ARG A 71 2.98 6.83 16.17
C ARG A 71 1.54 6.97 15.67
N ALA A 72 1.02 8.19 15.77
CA ALA A 72 -0.32 8.52 15.29
C ALA A 72 -0.44 8.31 13.77
N THR A 73 -1.63 7.90 13.35
CA THR A 73 -2.02 7.77 11.94
C THR A 73 -3.21 8.69 11.69
N PHE A 74 -3.10 9.58 10.73
CA PHE A 74 -4.16 10.48 10.27
C PHE A 74 -4.73 9.98 8.96
N LEU A 75 -6.06 10.02 8.82
CA LEU A 75 -6.74 9.69 7.58
C LEU A 75 -7.16 10.97 6.87
N LEU A 76 -6.78 11.10 5.61
CA LEU A 76 -7.00 12.28 4.78
C LEU A 76 -7.62 11.87 3.45
N LEU A 77 -8.50 12.70 2.89
CA LEU A 77 -8.89 12.65 1.49
C LEU A 77 -7.90 13.49 0.67
N GLY A 78 -7.24 12.89 -0.31
CA GLY A 78 -6.28 13.53 -1.22
C GLY A 78 -6.53 13.18 -2.68
N LEU A 79 -5.55 13.44 -3.54
CA LEU A 79 -5.68 13.16 -4.99
C LEU A 79 -5.60 11.66 -5.32
N ARG A 80 -4.77 10.91 -4.60
CA ARG A 80 -4.58 9.46 -4.81
C ARG A 80 -4.26 8.76 -3.48
N PRO A 81 -4.45 7.44 -3.40
CA PRO A 81 -4.12 6.68 -2.20
C PRO A 81 -2.60 6.67 -1.98
N GLU A 82 -2.16 6.90 -0.75
CA GLU A 82 -0.75 6.76 -0.35
C GLU A 82 -0.60 6.75 1.18
N CYS A 83 0.35 5.97 1.69
CA CYS A 83 0.80 6.01 3.08
C CYS A 83 2.14 6.76 3.19
N VAL A 84 2.14 7.90 3.86
CA VAL A 84 3.30 8.77 4.03
C VAL A 84 3.72 8.80 5.51
N LEU A 85 5.03 8.73 5.76
CA LEU A 85 5.59 9.06 7.07
C LEU A 85 6.05 10.52 7.06
N GLU A 86 5.36 11.37 7.82
CA GLU A 86 5.77 12.74 8.05
C GLU A 86 6.95 12.76 9.02
N SER A 87 8.09 13.25 8.53
CA SER A 87 9.34 13.24 9.29
C SER A 87 9.36 14.23 10.46
N ALA A 88 8.65 15.35 10.32
CA ALA A 88 8.75 16.50 11.23
C ALA A 88 8.15 16.19 12.60
N ASP A 89 7.02 15.50 12.64
CA ASP A 89 6.32 15.09 13.86
C ASP A 89 6.24 13.56 14.02
N ARG A 90 6.86 12.82 13.09
CA ARG A 90 6.94 11.36 13.09
C ARG A 90 5.56 10.71 13.13
N ARG A 91 4.56 11.30 12.47
CA ARG A 91 3.23 10.70 12.31
C ARG A 91 3.07 10.09 10.92
N TYR A 92 2.08 9.23 10.78
CA TYR A 92 1.66 8.69 9.50
C TYR A 92 0.44 9.42 8.98
N GLU A 93 0.41 9.62 7.68
CA GLU A 93 -0.73 10.15 6.95
C GLU A 93 -1.12 9.11 5.90
N ILE A 94 -2.38 8.67 5.95
CA ILE A 94 -2.97 7.79 4.96
C ILE A 94 -3.95 8.61 4.15
N TYR A 95 -3.61 8.77 2.87
CA TYR A 95 -4.43 9.44 1.90
C TYR A 95 -5.37 8.43 1.24
N LEU A 96 -6.64 8.79 1.12
CA LEU A 96 -7.65 8.11 0.33
C LEU A 96 -8.02 8.99 -0.85
N GLN A 97 -8.35 8.39 -1.99
CA GLN A 97 -8.69 9.17 -3.16
C GLN A 97 -10.05 9.85 -2.97
N ARG A 98 -10.05 11.18 -3.05
CA ARG A 98 -11.27 11.99 -3.05
C ARG A 98 -12.19 11.57 -4.20
N GLY A 99 -13.48 11.41 -3.90
CA GLY A 99 -14.49 11.00 -4.88
C GLY A 99 -14.63 9.50 -5.08
N SER A 100 -13.79 8.68 -4.43
CA SER A 100 -14.05 7.23 -4.32
C SER A 100 -15.33 6.96 -3.53
N ASP A 101 -16.05 5.90 -3.89
CA ASP A 101 -17.16 5.41 -3.07
C ASP A 101 -16.64 4.73 -1.78
N ALA A 102 -17.56 4.41 -0.86
CA ALA A 102 -17.21 3.84 0.44
C ALA A 102 -16.49 2.48 0.35
N LEU A 103 -16.79 1.64 -0.64
CA LEU A 103 -16.15 0.33 -0.80
C LEU A 103 -14.75 0.48 -1.39
N GLN A 104 -14.58 1.39 -2.34
CA GLN A 104 -13.28 1.75 -2.89
C GLN A 104 -12.37 2.38 -1.82
N MET A 105 -12.92 3.24 -0.95
CA MET A 105 -12.17 3.78 0.19
C MET A 105 -11.75 2.69 1.19
N ARG A 106 -12.59 1.67 1.43
CA ARG A 106 -12.22 0.51 2.27
C ARG A 106 -11.12 -0.34 1.64
N LEU A 107 -11.15 -0.54 0.32
CA LEU A 107 -10.07 -1.21 -0.40
C LEU A 107 -8.75 -0.44 -0.26
N GLN A 108 -8.78 0.88 -0.48
CA GLN A 108 -7.63 1.77 -0.32
C GLN A 108 -7.10 1.76 1.12
N LEU A 109 -7.98 1.86 2.12
CA LEU A 109 -7.59 1.79 3.54
C LEU A 109 -6.86 0.49 3.87
N GLY A 110 -7.37 -0.66 3.41
CA GLY A 110 -6.70 -1.94 3.62
C GLY A 110 -5.30 -1.97 2.99
N HIS A 111 -5.16 -1.41 1.80
CA HIS A 111 -3.88 -1.33 1.07
C HIS A 111 -2.88 -0.41 1.79
N GLU A 112 -3.29 0.82 2.14
CA GLU A 112 -2.38 1.78 2.77
C GLU A 112 -2.04 1.42 4.23
N LEU A 113 -2.95 0.78 4.97
CA LEU A 113 -2.65 0.29 6.31
C LEU A 113 -1.67 -0.89 6.30
N PHE A 114 -1.65 -1.68 5.24
CA PHE A 114 -0.56 -2.64 5.02
C PHE A 114 0.78 -1.91 4.90
N HIS A 115 0.87 -0.83 4.12
CA HIS A 115 2.10 -0.06 4.00
C HIS A 115 2.51 0.60 5.32
N ARG A 116 1.55 1.14 6.09
CA ARG A 116 1.80 1.64 7.44
C ARG A 116 2.42 0.58 8.34
N THR A 117 1.92 -0.65 8.26
CA THR A 117 2.31 -1.76 9.14
C THR A 117 3.63 -2.41 8.72
N CYS A 118 3.83 -2.62 7.42
CA CYS A 118 4.88 -3.49 6.90
C CYS A 118 6.03 -2.73 6.24
N SER A 119 5.75 -1.69 5.46
CA SER A 119 6.78 -0.91 4.76
C SER A 119 7.12 0.43 5.42
N GLN A 120 6.37 0.80 6.47
CA GLN A 120 6.52 2.05 7.22
C GLN A 120 6.48 3.30 6.32
N GLY A 121 5.81 3.24 5.16
CA GLY A 121 5.77 4.33 4.17
C GLY A 121 7.14 4.68 3.55
N ARG A 122 8.11 3.75 3.65
CA ARG A 122 9.53 3.98 3.29
C ARG A 122 10.07 3.00 2.26
N ILE A 123 9.33 1.94 1.93
CA ILE A 123 9.82 0.89 1.04
C ILE A 123 8.72 0.54 0.05
N PHE A 124 8.92 0.97 -1.19
CA PHE A 124 8.06 0.60 -2.31
C PHE A 124 8.77 -0.49 -3.10
N HIS A 125 8.39 -1.74 -2.84
CA HIS A 125 8.91 -2.93 -3.50
C HIS A 125 7.72 -3.77 -3.95
N TRP A 126 7.85 -4.49 -5.06
CA TRP A 126 6.73 -5.22 -5.68
C TRP A 126 6.05 -6.22 -4.74
N THR A 127 6.79 -6.80 -3.79
CA THR A 127 6.23 -7.70 -2.77
C THR A 127 5.28 -6.98 -1.81
N HIS A 128 5.55 -5.72 -1.49
CA HIS A 128 4.68 -4.92 -0.62
C HIS A 128 3.38 -4.60 -1.34
N GLU A 129 3.47 -4.15 -2.58
CA GLU A 129 2.29 -3.86 -3.42
C GLU A 129 1.44 -5.12 -3.64
N MET A 130 2.09 -6.25 -3.93
CA MET A 130 1.43 -7.56 -4.04
C MET A 130 0.65 -7.93 -2.78
N LEU A 131 1.30 -7.82 -1.62
CA LEU A 131 0.67 -8.18 -0.35
C LEU A 131 -0.41 -7.19 0.07
N ALA A 132 -0.22 -5.90 -0.19
CA ALA A 132 -1.21 -4.86 0.04
C ALA A 132 -2.49 -5.11 -0.78
N CYS A 133 -2.36 -5.40 -2.08
CA CYS A 133 -3.48 -5.78 -2.95
C CYS A 133 -4.18 -7.06 -2.50
N LEU A 134 -3.43 -8.11 -2.13
CA LEU A 134 -4.03 -9.35 -1.63
C LEU A 134 -4.76 -9.15 -0.31
N PHE A 135 -4.13 -8.42 0.61
CA PHE A 135 -4.67 -8.17 1.94
C PHE A 135 -5.96 -7.35 1.86
N SER A 136 -5.99 -6.26 1.07
CA SER A 136 -7.18 -5.41 0.95
C SER A 136 -8.39 -6.17 0.41
N VAL A 137 -8.20 -7.00 -0.62
CA VAL A 137 -9.27 -7.86 -1.17
C VAL A 137 -9.68 -8.95 -0.18
N ARG A 138 -8.73 -9.57 0.51
CA ARG A 138 -9.01 -10.56 1.56
C ARG A 138 -9.83 -9.96 2.69
N LEU A 139 -9.46 -8.76 3.13
CA LEU A 139 -10.12 -8.06 4.22
C LEU A 139 -11.56 -7.73 3.87
N LEU A 140 -11.82 -7.21 2.66
CA LEU A 140 -13.18 -6.97 2.18
C LEU A 140 -14.05 -8.23 2.25
N ARG A 141 -13.53 -9.38 1.79
CA ARG A 141 -14.26 -10.66 1.92
C ARG A 141 -14.53 -11.02 3.38
N GLN A 142 -13.55 -10.87 4.27
CA GLN A 142 -13.73 -11.15 5.70
C GLN A 142 -14.75 -10.24 6.38
N GLN A 143 -15.01 -9.07 5.82
CA GLN A 143 -15.98 -8.08 6.32
C GLN A 143 -17.35 -8.15 5.62
N GLY A 144 -17.63 -9.22 4.86
CA GLY A 144 -18.93 -9.43 4.21
C GLY A 144 -19.14 -8.61 2.93
N PHE A 145 -18.07 -8.17 2.27
CA PHE A 145 -18.11 -7.46 0.99
C PHE A 145 -17.64 -8.36 -0.17
N GLU A 146 -18.09 -9.62 -0.20
CA GLU A 146 -17.62 -10.63 -1.15
C GLU A 146 -17.85 -10.23 -2.60
N ALA A 147 -19.03 -9.71 -2.94
CA ALA A 147 -19.36 -9.30 -4.31
C ALA A 147 -18.39 -8.22 -4.84
N TYR A 148 -18.09 -7.22 -4.03
CA TYR A 148 -17.16 -6.16 -4.40
C TYR A 148 -15.72 -6.69 -4.46
N ALA A 149 -15.31 -7.54 -3.52
CA ALA A 149 -14.01 -8.19 -3.55
C ALA A 149 -13.82 -9.08 -4.80
N ASP A 150 -14.88 -9.75 -5.27
CA ASP A 150 -14.87 -10.55 -6.48
C ASP A 150 -14.80 -9.69 -7.74
N GLN A 151 -15.53 -8.57 -7.78
CA GLN A 151 -15.40 -7.54 -8.82
C GLN A 151 -13.95 -7.05 -8.92
N MET A 152 -13.36 -6.58 -7.80
CA MET A 152 -11.98 -6.10 -7.78
C MET A 152 -10.98 -7.20 -8.16
N SER A 153 -11.22 -8.43 -7.71
CA SER A 153 -10.41 -9.58 -8.13
C SER A 153 -10.48 -9.83 -9.64
N GLY A 154 -11.64 -9.61 -10.26
CA GLY A 154 -11.83 -9.71 -11.71
C GLY A 154 -11.11 -8.59 -12.45
N GLN A 155 -11.26 -7.36 -11.98
CA GLN A 155 -10.57 -6.19 -12.53
C GLN A 155 -9.05 -6.37 -12.49
N TYR A 156 -8.47 -6.76 -11.36
CA TYR A 156 -7.03 -6.99 -11.26
C TYR A 156 -6.52 -8.07 -12.23
N ARG A 157 -7.29 -9.15 -12.46
CA ARG A 157 -6.91 -10.16 -13.45
C ARG A 157 -6.94 -9.62 -14.88
N SER A 158 -7.88 -8.73 -15.18
CA SER A 158 -7.94 -8.06 -16.48
C SER A 158 -6.76 -7.11 -16.67
N GLU A 159 -6.50 -6.26 -15.68
CA GLU A 159 -5.40 -5.30 -15.69
C GLU A 159 -4.02 -5.98 -15.78
N ALA A 160 -3.84 -7.16 -15.15
CA ALA A 160 -2.59 -7.91 -15.19
C ALA A 160 -2.10 -8.22 -16.62
N GLN A 161 -3.03 -8.30 -17.59
CA GLN A 161 -2.70 -8.59 -18.99
C GLN A 161 -1.93 -7.46 -19.67
N ALA A 162 -2.03 -6.23 -19.15
CA ALA A 162 -1.35 -5.06 -19.68
C ALA A 162 0.07 -4.87 -19.10
N CYS A 163 0.49 -5.68 -18.11
CA CYS A 163 1.77 -5.52 -17.43
C CYS A 163 2.73 -6.68 -17.77
N PRO A 164 3.75 -6.46 -18.62
CA PRO A 164 4.81 -7.45 -18.82
C PRO A 164 5.53 -7.76 -17.50
N PRO A 165 5.80 -9.03 -17.16
CA PRO A 165 6.49 -9.38 -15.92
C PRO A 165 7.86 -8.70 -15.75
N GLY A 166 8.59 -8.48 -16.85
CA GLY A 166 9.86 -7.77 -16.83
C GLY A 166 9.71 -6.34 -16.30
N ASP A 167 8.70 -5.60 -16.77
CA ASP A 167 8.44 -4.21 -16.36
C ASP A 167 8.02 -4.15 -14.89
N PHE A 168 7.20 -5.10 -14.45
CA PHE A 168 6.77 -5.21 -13.06
C PHE A 168 7.93 -5.38 -12.08
N PHE A 169 8.86 -6.30 -12.38
CA PHE A 169 10.02 -6.54 -11.49
C PHE A 169 11.13 -5.50 -11.66
N ALA A 170 11.23 -4.85 -12.82
CA ALA A 170 12.21 -3.79 -13.05
C ALA A 170 11.79 -2.43 -12.48
N ALA A 171 10.49 -2.23 -12.22
CA ALA A 171 9.92 -0.98 -11.76
C ALA A 171 10.60 -0.48 -10.47
N ASP A 172 11.26 0.67 -10.57
CA ASP A 172 11.72 1.43 -9.42
C ASP A 172 10.66 2.46 -9.03
N LEU A 173 9.85 2.08 -8.04
CA LEU A 173 8.69 2.86 -7.62
C LEU A 173 9.07 4.22 -7.00
N TRP A 174 10.35 4.45 -6.69
CA TRP A 174 10.85 5.75 -6.24
C TRP A 174 11.10 6.73 -7.37
N THR A 175 11.63 6.24 -8.49
CA THR A 175 12.03 7.09 -9.63
C THR A 175 10.95 7.20 -10.68
N LEU A 176 10.01 6.25 -10.71
CA LEU A 176 8.90 6.27 -11.64
C LEU A 176 7.89 7.38 -11.33
N THR A 177 7.58 8.15 -12.37
CA THR A 177 6.50 9.16 -12.36
C THR A 177 5.12 8.51 -12.42
N ALA A 178 5.02 7.33 -13.03
CA ALA A 178 3.83 6.49 -13.08
C ALA A 178 4.24 5.02 -13.05
N TYR A 179 3.41 4.18 -12.43
CA TYR A 179 3.62 2.73 -12.48
C TYR A 179 3.32 2.21 -13.88
N PRO A 180 3.95 1.09 -14.30
CA PRO A 180 3.56 0.40 -15.52
C PRO A 180 2.05 0.16 -15.55
N GLU A 181 1.46 0.23 -16.74
CA GLU A 181 0.06 -0.13 -16.90
C GLU A 181 -0.19 -1.56 -16.40
N GLY A 182 -1.28 -1.78 -15.68
CA GLY A 182 -1.60 -3.09 -15.12
C GLY A 182 -0.76 -3.55 -13.93
N TYR A 183 0.14 -2.70 -13.40
CA TYR A 183 1.05 -3.06 -12.31
C TYR A 183 0.36 -3.70 -11.10
N TYR A 184 -0.70 -3.06 -10.58
CA TYR A 184 -1.45 -3.59 -9.44
C TYR A 184 -2.20 -4.89 -9.77
N GLY A 185 -2.68 -5.03 -11.01
CA GLY A 185 -3.30 -6.25 -11.50
C GLY A 185 -2.33 -7.44 -11.48
N LEU A 186 -1.11 -7.23 -11.97
CA LEU A 186 -0.06 -8.24 -11.93
C LEU A 186 0.41 -8.51 -10.49
N ALA A 187 0.55 -7.47 -9.65
CA ALA A 187 0.86 -7.63 -8.23
C ALA A 187 -0.14 -8.56 -7.53
N TYR A 188 -1.44 -8.30 -7.68
CA TYR A 188 -2.50 -9.14 -7.13
C TYR A 188 -2.46 -10.58 -7.68
N THR A 189 -2.30 -10.74 -9.00
CA THR A 189 -2.34 -12.05 -9.66
C THR A 189 -1.15 -12.92 -9.29
N LEU A 190 0.06 -12.34 -9.26
CA LEU A 190 1.27 -13.00 -8.77
C LEU A 190 1.11 -13.42 -7.31
N GLY A 191 0.59 -12.52 -6.47
CA GLY A 191 0.31 -12.79 -5.07
C GLY A 191 -0.64 -13.97 -4.87
N ARG A 192 -1.70 -14.05 -5.69
CA ARG A 192 -2.63 -15.18 -5.64
C ARG A 192 -1.96 -16.49 -6.01
N ALA A 193 -1.15 -16.50 -7.06
CA ALA A 193 -0.43 -17.68 -7.49
C ALA A 193 0.54 -18.17 -6.40
N LEU A 194 1.34 -17.28 -5.81
CA LEU A 194 2.22 -17.61 -4.69
C LEU A 194 1.44 -18.11 -3.47
N LYS A 195 0.32 -17.46 -3.12
CA LYS A 195 -0.55 -17.90 -2.02
C LYS A 195 -1.08 -19.31 -2.25
N THR A 196 -1.41 -19.70 -3.47
CA THR A 196 -1.86 -21.06 -3.79
C THR A 196 -0.76 -22.09 -3.55
N ILE A 197 0.49 -21.75 -3.85
CA ILE A 197 1.65 -22.63 -3.67
C ILE A 197 1.99 -22.78 -2.18
N VAL A 198 2.18 -21.67 -1.47
CA VAL A 198 2.76 -21.69 -0.11
C VAL A 198 1.75 -21.50 1.03
N GLY A 199 0.51 -21.13 0.72
CA GLY A 199 -0.48 -20.71 1.70
C GLY A 199 -0.26 -19.30 2.25
N TRP A 200 -1.30 -18.73 2.86
CA TRP A 200 -1.26 -17.37 3.43
C TRP A 200 -0.19 -17.18 4.51
N PRO A 201 -0.05 -18.06 5.51
CA PRO A 201 0.94 -17.84 6.58
C PRO A 201 2.38 -17.80 6.09
N ALA A 202 2.74 -18.62 5.09
CA ALA A 202 4.07 -18.61 4.51
C ALA A 202 4.32 -17.39 3.63
N LEU A 203 3.31 -16.95 2.89
CA LEU A 203 3.39 -15.74 2.08
C LEU A 203 3.55 -14.49 2.95
N CYS A 204 2.82 -14.37 4.07
CA CYS A 204 2.94 -13.25 5.00
C CYS A 204 4.36 -13.08 5.56
N ARG A 205 5.12 -14.19 5.72
CA ARG A 205 6.52 -14.11 6.18
C ARG A 205 7.42 -13.33 5.24
N LEU A 206 7.04 -13.16 3.96
CA LEU A 206 7.78 -12.34 3.02
C LEU A 206 7.90 -10.87 3.48
N THR A 207 6.92 -10.36 4.24
CA THR A 207 7.00 -9.01 4.87
C THR A 207 8.07 -8.89 5.95
N ARG A 208 8.41 -10.01 6.60
CA ARG A 208 9.33 -10.07 7.75
C ARG A 208 10.74 -10.48 7.36
N SER A 209 10.95 -10.89 6.11
CA SER A 209 12.27 -11.21 5.57
C SER A 209 13.12 -9.96 5.34
N CYS A 210 12.79 -8.81 5.92
CA CYS A 210 13.62 -7.61 5.81
C CYS A 210 14.90 -7.80 6.64
N GLY A 211 16.03 -7.32 6.10
CA GLY A 211 17.23 -7.09 6.89
C GLY A 211 17.01 -5.92 7.87
N GLU A 212 17.80 -4.86 7.75
CA GLU A 212 17.59 -3.65 8.56
C GLU A 212 16.25 -2.96 8.25
N PRO A 213 15.63 -2.24 9.21
CA PRO A 213 14.43 -1.45 8.97
C PRO A 213 14.62 -0.51 7.77
N GLY A 214 13.75 -0.59 6.75
CA GLY A 214 13.93 0.17 5.50
C GLY A 214 14.53 -0.65 4.36
N SER A 215 15.01 -1.87 4.60
CA SER A 215 15.55 -2.75 3.55
C SER A 215 14.45 -3.48 2.78
N PRO A 216 14.60 -3.68 1.46
CA PRO A 216 13.65 -4.49 0.71
C PRO A 216 13.57 -5.91 1.29
N PRO A 217 12.42 -6.59 1.17
CA PRO A 217 12.28 -7.93 1.70
C PRO A 217 13.21 -8.93 1.01
N ASN A 218 13.85 -9.79 1.80
CA ASN A 218 14.77 -10.84 1.34
C ASN A 218 13.99 -12.01 0.71
N VAL A 219 13.61 -11.85 -0.56
CA VAL A 219 12.91 -12.88 -1.35
C VAL A 219 13.72 -14.18 -1.40
N LYS A 220 15.04 -14.11 -1.56
CA LYS A 220 15.93 -15.28 -1.63
C LYS A 220 15.94 -16.07 -0.32
N GLY A 221 16.06 -15.38 0.81
CA GLY A 221 15.99 -15.99 2.15
C GLY A 221 14.62 -16.61 2.43
N TRP A 222 13.54 -15.94 1.99
CA TRP A 222 12.19 -16.50 2.06
C TRP A 222 12.07 -17.79 1.24
N LEU A 223 12.52 -17.81 -0.01
CA LEU A 223 12.53 -19.01 -0.87
C LEU A 223 13.33 -20.15 -0.25
N ALA A 224 14.51 -19.87 0.32
CA ALA A 224 15.37 -20.86 0.95
C ALA A 224 14.73 -21.52 2.19
N ALA A 225 13.78 -20.84 2.84
CA ALA A 225 13.05 -21.35 4.00
C ALA A 225 11.80 -22.17 3.63
N LEU A 226 11.43 -22.24 2.35
CA LEU A 226 10.31 -23.06 1.89
C LEU A 226 10.73 -24.53 1.73
N PRO A 227 9.79 -25.49 1.86
CA PRO A 227 10.08 -26.87 1.49
C PRO A 227 10.43 -26.96 0.00
N SER A 228 11.20 -27.99 -0.37
CA SER A 228 11.88 -28.06 -1.68
C SER A 228 10.93 -27.98 -2.87
N ARG A 229 9.74 -28.58 -2.76
CA ARG A 229 8.72 -28.56 -3.82
C ARG A 229 8.16 -27.16 -4.02
N GLU A 230 7.65 -26.55 -2.97
CA GLU A 230 7.05 -25.21 -3.00
C GLU A 230 8.07 -24.17 -3.43
N ARG A 231 9.32 -24.32 -2.97
CA ARG A 231 10.45 -23.48 -3.41
C ARG A 231 10.63 -23.53 -4.92
N ALA A 232 10.69 -24.73 -5.52
CA ALA A 232 10.90 -24.88 -6.96
C ALA A 232 9.74 -24.27 -7.78
N GLU A 233 8.49 -24.45 -7.32
CA GLU A 233 7.32 -23.85 -7.96
C GLU A 233 7.34 -22.30 -7.87
N CYS A 234 7.73 -21.74 -6.71
CA CYS A 234 7.90 -20.29 -6.57
C CYS A 234 9.08 -19.75 -7.39
N GLU A 235 10.21 -20.44 -7.44
CA GLU A 235 11.38 -20.05 -8.25
C GLU A 235 11.03 -20.00 -9.74
N PHE A 236 10.25 -20.96 -10.24
CA PHE A 236 9.75 -20.94 -11.61
C PHE A 236 8.90 -19.70 -11.90
N LEU A 237 7.95 -19.39 -11.01
CA LEU A 237 7.07 -18.23 -11.16
C LEU A 237 7.83 -16.89 -11.05
N LEU A 238 8.86 -16.84 -10.21
CA LEU A 238 9.66 -15.64 -9.94
C LEU A 238 10.93 -15.54 -10.81
N ALA A 239 11.15 -16.46 -11.76
CA ALA A 239 12.35 -16.48 -12.58
C ALA A 239 12.70 -15.13 -13.24
N PRO A 240 11.72 -14.33 -13.76
CA PRO A 240 12.02 -13.00 -14.29
C PRO A 240 12.58 -12.03 -13.23
N SER A 241 12.06 -12.08 -12.01
CA SER A 241 12.54 -11.27 -10.88
C SER A 241 13.96 -11.66 -10.47
N LEU A 242 14.22 -12.96 -10.37
CA LEU A 242 15.52 -13.50 -9.95
C LEU A 242 16.62 -13.23 -10.97
N ALA A 243 16.26 -13.06 -12.25
CA ALA A 243 17.18 -12.66 -13.30
C ALA A 243 17.53 -11.15 -13.22
N ALA A 244 16.56 -10.30 -12.93
CA ALA A 244 16.74 -8.84 -12.83
C ALA A 244 17.67 -8.42 -11.68
N ASP A 245 17.69 -9.20 -10.60
CA ASP A 245 18.48 -8.99 -9.38
C ASP A 245 20.00 -9.18 -9.56
N ARG A 246 20.44 -9.61 -10.76
CA ARG A 246 21.86 -9.82 -11.10
C ARG A 246 22.56 -8.59 -11.67
N THR A 247 21.82 -7.51 -11.93
CA THR A 247 22.38 -6.27 -12.48
C THR A 247 22.64 -5.29 -11.33
N PRO A 248 23.91 -4.99 -10.98
CA PRO A 248 24.20 -4.06 -9.89
C PRO A 248 23.63 -2.68 -10.21
N ARG A 249 22.64 -2.24 -9.43
CA ARG A 249 22.16 -0.86 -9.41
C ARG A 249 23.03 -0.06 -8.43
N TYR A 250 24.26 0.24 -8.84
CA TYR A 250 25.09 1.24 -8.18
C TYR A 250 25.48 2.30 -9.22
N GLY A 251 24.89 3.48 -9.05
CA GLY A 251 25.20 4.74 -9.70
C GLY A 251 24.71 5.85 -8.79
#